data_AF-A0A0R2RYP1-F1
#
_entry.id   AF-A0A0R2RYP1-F1
#
_cell.length_a   1.000
_cell.length_b   1.000
_cell.length_c   1.000
_cell.angle_alpha   90.00
_cell.angle_beta   90.00
_cell.angle_gamma   90.00
#
_symmetry.space_group_name_H-M   'P 1'
#
loop_
_entity.id
_entity.type
_entity.pdbx_description
1 polymer ?
#
loop_
_entity_poly.entity_id
_entity_poly.type
_entity_poly.pdbx_seq_one_letter_code
_entity_poly.pdbx_strand_id
1 'polypeptide(L)'
;MNQILTKIGLVSMILALWAESVELSFVVALVVLLWHFNGRLAKGMTQMAVLILGLIAIGSLGIFSMQAGLYGFVKDLVYFLRPLTVLLATYYSVQRLERKEDFYNLIVLVGFAFALFHLLDIGIGLLRYRPNLQKFRELFGKLNHVEMVALFLVTCIKTLPVKKSRYKIIYQFCVAALVISFLLYFSRTMMVVFFLMVLAYKGYLKLNARGAVMLSILAIVGAGFVFFLNQYDPTQVKEPTVASRFLEKVKNSYTEAFEPIAFDRYLLDRRELWPRWRAYEASLVLAEVDQERKWIQGKGFGSTVDVGFEVRLNGELMQHLPTVHNGVTYVYMKTGALGLVVYGLIILLLYLHSYKKTTSIQSKQYHSVLVAVGLYMLAASMVVTGIFKPYMMITFLAGGTFALKQFAP
;
A
#
# COMPACT_ATOMS: atom_id res chain seq x y z
N MET A 1 16.27 19.77 22.43
CA MET A 1 16.64 18.34 22.36
C MET A 1 15.48 17.45 21.89
N ASN A 2 14.26 17.60 22.43
CA ASN A 2 13.11 16.75 22.08
C ASN A 2 12.66 16.80 20.59
N GLN A 3 12.71 17.96 19.91
CA GLN A 3 12.24 18.08 18.52
C GLN A 3 13.10 17.34 17.49
N ILE A 4 14.42 17.42 17.62
CA ILE A 4 15.34 16.70 16.74
C ILE A 4 15.07 15.21 16.85
N LEU A 5 14.91 14.74 18.08
CA LEU A 5 14.66 13.34 18.35
C LEU A 5 13.29 12.85 17.82
N THR A 6 12.23 13.65 17.94
CA THR A 6 10.94 13.35 17.30
C THR A 6 11.06 13.28 15.78
N LYS A 7 11.82 14.19 15.15
CA LYS A 7 12.09 14.14 13.70
C LYS A 7 12.89 12.91 13.31
N ILE A 8 13.91 12.54 14.09
CA ILE A 8 14.69 11.32 13.90
C ILE A 8 13.75 10.11 13.96
N GLY A 9 12.90 9.99 14.99
CA GLY A 9 11.94 8.88 15.10
C GLY A 9 11.01 8.76 13.90
N LEU A 10 10.51 9.89 13.38
CA LEU A 10 9.71 9.92 12.14
C LEU A 10 10.51 9.45 10.91
N VAL A 11 11.74 9.94 10.73
CA VAL A 11 12.62 9.50 9.63
C VAL A 11 12.97 8.01 9.75
N SER A 12 13.32 7.54 10.94
CA SER A 12 13.61 6.13 11.21
C SER A 12 12.44 5.22 10.84
N MET A 13 11.20 5.62 11.14
CA MET A 13 10.02 4.88 10.68
C MET A 13 9.90 4.85 9.15
N ILE A 14 10.17 5.97 8.45
CA ILE A 14 10.15 5.99 6.97
C ILE A 14 11.21 5.05 6.41
N LEU A 15 12.43 5.08 6.94
CA LEU A 15 13.52 4.20 6.51
C LEU A 15 13.21 2.73 6.79
N ALA A 16 12.63 2.42 7.95
CA ALA A 16 12.25 1.06 8.32
C ALA A 16 11.13 0.51 7.42
N LEU A 17 10.17 1.35 7.02
CA LEU A 17 9.15 0.99 6.02
C LEU A 17 9.81 0.78 4.64
N TRP A 18 10.73 1.65 4.23
CA TRP A 18 11.42 1.51 2.95
C TRP A 18 12.25 0.23 2.84
N ALA A 19 12.82 -0.27 3.94
CA ALA A 19 13.68 -1.47 3.96
C ALA A 19 12.96 -2.81 3.67
N GLU A 20 11.65 -2.79 3.40
CA GLU A 20 10.83 -3.96 3.06
C GLU A 20 10.83 -5.12 4.10
N SER A 21 11.25 -4.87 5.34
CA SER A 21 11.18 -5.85 6.45
C SER A 21 10.02 -5.55 7.40
N VAL A 22 9.21 -6.58 7.68
CA VAL A 22 8.09 -6.49 8.63
C VAL A 22 8.62 -6.34 10.06
N GLU A 23 9.62 -7.15 10.42
CA GLU A 23 10.22 -7.21 11.74
C GLU A 23 10.88 -5.87 12.09
N LEU A 24 11.71 -5.35 11.18
CA LEU A 24 12.40 -4.07 11.39
C LEU A 24 11.41 -2.92 11.56
N SER A 25 10.43 -2.82 10.66
CA SER A 25 9.43 -1.74 10.74
C SER A 25 8.50 -1.87 11.95
N PHE A 26 8.19 -3.08 12.39
CA PHE A 26 7.45 -3.31 13.63
C PHE A 26 8.25 -2.86 14.87
N VAL A 27 9.50 -3.31 15.00
CA VAL A 27 10.37 -2.99 16.15
C VAL A 27 10.62 -1.48 16.21
N VAL A 28 10.98 -0.86 15.09
CA VAL A 28 11.22 0.60 15.04
C VAL A 28 9.94 1.36 15.39
N ALA A 29 8.79 0.98 14.86
CA ALA A 29 7.52 1.62 15.20
C ALA A 29 7.17 1.44 16.69
N LEU A 30 7.41 0.26 17.27
CA LEU A 30 7.17 0.00 18.69
C LEU A 30 8.06 0.86 19.58
N VAL A 31 9.36 0.97 19.29
CA VAL A 31 10.29 1.83 20.04
C VAL A 31 9.86 3.29 19.95
N VAL A 32 9.53 3.78 18.76
CA VAL A 32 9.06 5.16 18.56
C VAL A 32 7.73 5.41 19.28
N LEU A 33 6.81 4.43 19.26
CA LEU A 33 5.55 4.48 19.97
C LEU A 33 5.76 4.60 21.48
N LEU A 34 6.54 3.70 22.07
CA LEU A 34 6.83 3.70 23.52
C LEU A 34 7.48 5.02 23.95
N TRP A 35 8.38 5.57 23.15
CA TRP A 35 8.97 6.87 23.40
C TRP A 35 7.93 7.99 23.38
N HIS A 36 7.08 8.02 22.34
CA HIS A 36 6.19 9.16 22.06
C HIS A 36 4.82 9.08 22.74
N PHE A 37 4.48 7.95 23.36
CA PHE A 37 3.19 7.70 23.97
C PHE A 37 2.79 8.80 24.97
N ASN A 38 1.52 9.21 24.91
CA ASN A 38 0.96 10.18 25.85
C ASN A 38 -0.49 9.84 26.30
N GLY A 39 -1.01 8.68 25.90
CA GLY A 39 -2.35 8.19 26.26
C GLY A 39 -3.54 8.91 25.63
N ARG A 40 -3.37 10.08 24.98
CA ARG A 40 -4.48 10.90 24.48
C ARG A 40 -4.78 10.64 23.00
N LEU A 41 -5.88 9.93 22.73
CA LEU A 41 -6.36 9.66 21.37
C LEU A 41 -7.59 10.49 21.01
N ALA A 42 -7.57 11.10 19.83
CA ALA A 42 -8.77 11.69 19.24
C ALA A 42 -9.79 10.60 18.88
N LYS A 43 -11.08 10.95 18.84
CA LYS A 43 -12.17 10.03 18.53
C LYS A 43 -11.95 9.23 17.23
N GLY A 44 -11.58 9.92 16.15
CA GLY A 44 -11.33 9.26 14.85
C GLY A 44 -10.15 8.29 14.88
N MET A 45 -9.08 8.63 15.60
CA MET A 45 -7.91 7.77 15.79
C MET A 45 -8.26 6.55 16.66
N THR A 46 -9.07 6.74 17.70
CA THR A 46 -9.58 5.66 18.56
C THR A 46 -10.42 4.66 17.76
N GLN A 47 -11.34 5.15 16.93
CA GLN A 47 -12.15 4.30 16.04
C GLN A 47 -11.28 3.46 15.11
N MET A 48 -10.27 4.07 14.49
CA MET A 48 -9.33 3.35 13.62
C MET A 48 -8.55 2.27 14.38
N ALA A 49 -8.02 2.60 15.57
CA ALA A 49 -7.29 1.66 16.40
C ALA A 49 -8.16 0.48 16.84
N VAL A 50 -9.39 0.74 17.28
CA VAL A 50 -10.34 -0.30 17.70
C VAL A 50 -10.70 -1.24 16.56
N LEU A 51 -10.90 -0.73 15.33
CA LEU A 51 -11.18 -1.62 14.19
C LEU A 51 -9.97 -2.50 13.83
N ILE A 52 -8.74 -1.97 13.86
CA ILE A 52 -7.55 -2.79 13.63
C ILE A 52 -7.38 -3.84 14.75
N LEU A 53 -7.62 -3.47 16.00
CA LEU A 53 -7.64 -4.41 17.13
C LEU A 53 -8.74 -5.46 16.97
N GLY A 54 -9.90 -5.09 16.41
CA GLY A 54 -10.97 -6.02 16.07
C GLY A 54 -10.53 -7.07 15.04
N LEU A 55 -9.78 -6.68 14.01
CA LEU A 55 -9.19 -7.62 13.05
C LEU A 55 -8.23 -8.60 13.73
N ILE A 56 -7.37 -8.09 14.60
CA ILE A 56 -6.42 -8.90 15.37
C ILE A 56 -7.15 -9.89 16.27
N ALA A 57 -8.20 -9.43 16.96
CA ALA A 57 -9.00 -10.28 17.83
C ALA A 57 -9.66 -11.42 17.04
N ILE A 58 -10.31 -11.11 15.91
CA ILE A 58 -10.94 -12.13 15.05
C ILE A 58 -9.91 -13.17 14.58
N GLY A 59 -8.75 -12.73 14.08
CA GLY A 59 -7.71 -13.66 13.62
C GLY A 59 -7.12 -14.52 14.74
N SER A 60 -7.04 -13.95 15.95
CA SER A 60 -6.55 -14.66 17.14
C SER A 60 -7.54 -15.73 17.66
N LEU A 61 -8.83 -15.64 17.35
CA LEU A 61 -9.80 -16.67 17.75
C LEU A 61 -9.53 -18.03 17.08
N GLY A 62 -8.79 -18.06 15.97
CA GLY A 62 -8.37 -19.29 15.30
C GLY A 62 -7.12 -19.95 15.89
N ILE A 63 -6.79 -19.72 17.17
CA ILE A 63 -5.69 -20.39 17.88
C ILE A 63 -5.76 -21.92 17.79
N PHE A 64 -6.95 -22.49 17.62
CA PHE A 64 -7.14 -23.94 17.53
C PHE A 64 -6.82 -24.53 16.13
N SER A 65 -6.51 -23.70 15.13
CA SER A 65 -6.19 -24.11 13.75
C SER A 65 -4.75 -23.76 13.34
N MET A 66 -3.82 -23.72 14.30
CA MET A 66 -2.40 -23.44 14.06
C MET A 66 -1.70 -24.57 13.28
N GLN A 67 -1.72 -24.50 11.95
CA GLN A 67 -0.95 -25.40 11.08
C GLN A 67 0.56 -25.15 11.20
N ALA A 68 0.98 -23.88 11.32
CA ALA A 68 2.38 -23.48 11.47
C ALA A 68 2.84 -23.30 12.93
N GLY A 69 2.07 -23.82 13.90
CA GLY A 69 2.38 -23.76 15.33
C GLY A 69 2.49 -22.35 15.91
N LEU A 70 3.11 -22.25 17.10
CA LEU A 70 3.25 -20.99 17.84
C LEU A 70 4.03 -19.92 17.06
N TYR A 71 5.07 -20.33 16.32
CA TYR A 71 5.85 -19.42 15.50
C TYR A 71 4.98 -18.74 14.43
N GLY A 72 4.17 -19.52 13.70
CA GLY A 72 3.25 -18.98 12.69
C GLY A 72 2.23 -18.03 13.29
N PHE A 73 1.70 -18.35 14.47
CA PHE A 73 0.78 -17.48 15.18
C PHE A 73 1.40 -16.13 15.57
N VAL A 74 2.59 -16.15 16.22
CA VAL A 74 3.30 -14.93 16.62
C VAL A 74 3.68 -14.10 15.40
N LYS A 75 4.10 -14.75 14.31
CA LYS A 75 4.39 -14.08 13.04
C LYS A 75 3.17 -13.33 12.52
N ASP A 76 2.02 -13.98 12.40
CA ASP A 76 0.79 -13.32 11.95
C ASP A 76 0.35 -12.20 12.88
N LEU A 77 0.47 -12.40 14.20
CA LEU A 77 0.17 -11.37 15.19
C LEU A 77 1.03 -10.12 14.98
N VAL A 78 2.34 -10.27 14.76
CA VAL A 78 3.26 -9.15 14.42
C VAL A 78 2.85 -8.49 13.11
N TYR A 79 2.51 -9.27 12.09
CA TYR A 79 2.08 -8.75 10.78
C TYR A 79 0.81 -7.89 10.89
N PHE A 80 -0.15 -8.29 11.71
CA PHE A 80 -1.39 -7.54 11.92
C PHE A 80 -1.27 -6.40 12.94
N LEU A 81 -0.37 -6.51 13.94
CA LEU A 81 -0.07 -5.42 14.87
C LEU A 81 0.73 -4.29 14.22
N ARG A 82 1.60 -4.60 13.26
CA ARG A 82 2.46 -3.60 12.60
C ARG A 82 1.70 -2.39 12.02
N PRO A 83 0.61 -2.55 11.25
CA PRO A 83 -0.20 -1.41 10.82
C PRO A 83 -0.66 -0.51 11.97
N LEU A 84 -1.05 -1.09 13.11
CA LEU A 84 -1.49 -0.36 14.30
C LEU A 84 -0.32 0.36 15.00
N THR A 85 0.81 -0.31 15.17
CA THR A 85 1.98 0.30 15.83
C THR A 85 2.53 1.45 15.01
N VAL A 86 2.65 1.31 13.69
CA VAL A 86 3.05 2.41 12.78
C VAL A 86 2.07 3.57 12.86
N LEU A 87 0.76 3.29 12.83
CA LEU A 87 -0.29 4.31 12.90
C LEU A 87 -0.20 5.13 14.21
N LEU A 88 -0.09 4.45 15.35
CA LEU A 88 -0.01 5.08 16.67
C LEU A 88 1.32 5.80 16.90
N ALA A 89 2.44 5.18 16.51
CA ALA A 89 3.78 5.76 16.62
C ALA A 89 3.85 7.10 15.90
N THR A 90 3.36 7.16 14.66
CA THR A 90 3.34 8.40 13.88
C THR A 90 2.38 9.42 14.46
N TYR A 91 1.18 8.99 14.89
CA TYR A 91 0.20 9.88 15.52
C TYR A 91 0.80 10.61 16.74
N TYR A 92 1.38 9.88 17.68
CA TYR A 92 1.94 10.48 18.89
C TYR A 92 3.20 11.30 18.60
N SER A 93 4.04 10.86 17.66
CA SER A 93 5.21 11.63 17.23
C SER A 93 4.81 13.00 16.66
N VAL A 94 3.79 13.07 15.81
CA VAL A 94 3.31 14.33 15.22
C VAL A 94 2.66 15.24 16.28
N GLN A 95 2.02 14.69 17.30
CA GLN A 95 1.53 15.49 18.43
C GLN A 95 2.67 16.18 19.20
N ARG A 96 3.89 15.66 19.20
CA ARG A 96 5.05 16.28 19.85
C ARG A 96 5.82 17.29 18.98
N LEU A 97 5.54 17.36 17.68
CA LEU A 97 6.14 18.37 16.80
C LEU A 97 5.70 19.79 17.19
N GLU A 98 6.64 20.72 17.31
CA GLU A 98 6.32 22.14 17.50
C GLU A 98 5.56 22.72 16.30
N ARG A 99 6.11 22.54 15.10
CA ARG A 99 5.45 22.94 13.85
C ARG A 99 4.81 21.72 13.22
N LYS A 100 3.47 21.66 13.28
CA LYS A 100 2.70 20.52 12.75
C LYS A 100 2.93 20.29 11.25
N GLU A 101 3.15 21.36 10.48
CA GLU A 101 3.48 21.28 9.05
C GLU A 101 4.78 20.53 8.75
N ASP A 102 5.70 20.42 9.73
CA ASP A 102 6.96 19.69 9.56
C ASP A 102 6.74 18.21 9.23
N PHE A 103 5.61 17.60 9.62
CA PHE A 103 5.32 16.20 9.31
C PHE A 103 5.28 15.92 7.81
N TYR A 104 4.41 16.62 7.06
CA TYR A 104 4.34 16.45 5.61
C TYR A 104 5.62 16.93 4.94
N ASN A 105 6.24 17.99 5.47
CA ASN A 105 7.49 18.52 4.94
C ASN A 105 8.62 17.47 5.02
N LEU A 106 8.71 16.73 6.12
CA LEU A 106 9.69 15.68 6.35
C LEU A 106 9.52 14.53 5.36
N ILE A 107 8.28 14.07 5.12
CA ILE A 107 8.00 13.03 4.10
C ILE A 107 8.49 13.49 2.72
N VAL A 108 8.21 14.73 2.35
CA VAL A 108 8.62 15.28 1.04
C VAL A 108 10.14 15.38 0.93
N LEU A 109 10.83 15.86 1.97
CA LEU A 109 12.29 15.95 1.98
C LEU A 109 12.96 14.58 1.88
N VAL A 110 12.45 13.58 2.61
CA VAL A 110 12.94 12.20 2.51
C VAL A 110 12.64 11.61 1.13
N GLY A 111 11.48 11.91 0.54
CA GLY A 111 11.15 11.53 -0.84
C GLY A 111 12.08 12.16 -1.88
N PHE A 112 12.47 13.43 -1.71
CA PHE A 112 13.50 14.05 -2.57
C PHE A 112 14.85 13.36 -2.45
N ALA A 113 15.26 12.98 -1.24
CA ALA A 113 16.50 12.24 -1.04
C ALA A 113 16.47 10.87 -1.74
N PHE A 114 15.39 10.11 -1.58
CA PHE A 114 15.22 8.82 -2.27
C PHE A 114 15.24 8.95 -3.79
N ALA A 115 14.54 9.95 -4.34
CA ALA A 115 14.53 10.18 -5.78
C ALA A 115 15.92 10.50 -6.32
N LEU A 116 16.71 11.31 -5.59
CA LEU A 116 18.09 11.60 -5.99
C LEU A 116 18.97 10.35 -5.92
N PHE A 117 18.87 9.55 -4.86
CA PHE A 117 19.61 8.29 -4.76
C PHE A 117 19.25 7.31 -5.88
N HIS A 118 17.96 7.13 -6.16
CA HIS A 118 17.51 6.25 -7.24
C HIS A 118 18.03 6.70 -8.61
N LEU A 119 18.00 8.00 -8.90
CA LEU A 119 18.55 8.55 -10.15
C LEU A 119 20.08 8.41 -10.23
N LEU A 120 20.79 8.55 -9.11
CA LEU A 120 22.24 8.31 -9.04
C LEU A 120 22.56 6.84 -9.30
N ASP A 121 21.83 5.92 -8.67
CA ASP A 121 22.00 4.47 -8.86
C ASP A 121 21.75 4.09 -10.33
N ILE A 122 20.70 4.64 -10.94
CA ILE A 122 20.42 4.49 -12.37
C ILE A 122 21.57 5.05 -13.22
N GLY A 123 22.04 6.26 -12.92
CA GLY A 123 23.12 6.90 -13.67
C GLY A 123 24.42 6.09 -13.66
N ILE A 124 24.82 5.62 -12.47
CA ILE A 124 25.98 4.73 -12.30
C ILE A 124 25.75 3.40 -13.01
N GLY A 125 24.52 2.87 -12.91
CA GLY A 125 24.08 1.64 -13.56
C GLY A 125 24.20 1.66 -15.08
N LEU A 126 23.78 2.76 -15.71
CA LEU A 126 23.87 2.95 -17.17
C LEU A 126 25.32 3.02 -17.67
N LEU A 127 26.25 3.49 -16.83
CA LEU A 127 27.68 3.48 -17.16
C LEU A 127 28.29 2.07 -17.07
N ARG A 128 27.74 1.20 -16.22
CA ARG A 128 28.29 -0.14 -15.93
C ARG A 128 27.65 -1.27 -16.72
N TYR A 129 26.39 -1.14 -17.12
CA TYR A 129 25.62 -2.20 -17.75
C TYR A 129 24.99 -1.75 -19.07
N ARG A 130 24.92 -2.66 -20.06
CA ARG A 130 24.16 -2.38 -21.28
C ARG A 130 22.66 -2.25 -20.97
N PRO A 131 21.96 -1.27 -21.58
CA PRO A 131 20.56 -1.00 -21.28
C PRO A 131 19.67 -2.20 -21.65
N ASN A 132 19.12 -2.85 -20.62
CA ASN A 132 18.06 -3.86 -20.75
C ASN A 132 17.01 -3.58 -19.68
N LEU A 133 15.78 -3.27 -20.09
CA LEU A 133 14.69 -2.85 -19.19
C LEU A 133 14.32 -3.86 -18.11
N GLN A 134 14.46 -5.16 -18.38
CA GLN A 134 14.15 -6.19 -17.38
C GLN A 134 15.25 -6.25 -16.31
N LYS A 135 16.52 -6.28 -16.74
CA LYS A 135 17.67 -6.17 -15.84
C LYS A 135 17.69 -4.85 -15.08
N PHE A 136 17.27 -3.76 -15.71
CA PHE A 136 17.19 -2.44 -15.10
C PHE A 136 16.24 -2.41 -13.90
N ARG A 137 15.07 -3.04 -14.02
CA ARG A 137 14.11 -3.16 -12.91
C ARG A 137 14.52 -4.16 -11.83
N GLU A 138 15.32 -5.17 -12.19
CA GLU A 138 15.88 -6.11 -11.24
C GLU A 138 17.03 -5.47 -10.43
N LEU A 139 17.81 -4.58 -11.05
CA LEU A 139 18.98 -3.94 -10.46
C LEU A 139 18.68 -2.65 -9.68
N PHE A 140 17.74 -1.82 -10.15
CA PHE A 140 17.52 -0.47 -9.59
C PHE A 140 16.20 -0.31 -8.82
N GLY A 141 15.52 -1.42 -8.57
CA GLY A 141 14.30 -1.44 -7.76
C GLY A 141 13.01 -1.38 -8.59
N LYS A 142 11.93 -1.87 -7.97
CA LYS A 142 10.63 -2.07 -8.64
C LYS A 142 9.57 -1.04 -8.25
N LEU A 143 9.76 -0.35 -7.12
CA LEU A 143 8.81 0.57 -6.51
C LEU A 143 9.45 1.36 -5.36
N ASN A 144 8.89 2.53 -5.03
CA ASN A 144 9.19 3.27 -3.81
C ASN A 144 7.97 4.07 -3.31
N HIS A 145 7.30 3.56 -2.28
CA HIS A 145 6.08 4.17 -1.75
C HIS A 145 6.32 5.52 -1.06
N VAL A 146 7.55 5.79 -0.58
CA VAL A 146 7.91 7.08 0.00
C VAL A 146 7.86 8.17 -1.07
N GLU A 147 8.46 7.93 -2.23
CA GLU A 147 8.45 8.85 -3.37
C GLU A 147 7.03 9.12 -3.89
N MET A 148 6.22 8.08 -4.00
CA MET A 148 4.82 8.23 -4.41
C MET A 148 4.02 9.12 -3.44
N VAL A 149 4.17 8.90 -2.13
CA VAL A 149 3.49 9.73 -1.12
C VAL A 149 4.04 11.15 -1.11
N ALA A 150 5.36 11.33 -1.25
CA ALA A 150 5.98 12.64 -1.38
C ALA A 150 5.44 13.39 -2.61
N LEU A 151 5.36 12.72 -3.77
CA LEU A 151 4.82 13.29 -4.99
C LEU A 151 3.35 13.68 -4.81
N PHE A 152 2.54 12.81 -4.19
CA PHE A 152 1.16 13.11 -3.84
C PHE A 152 1.03 14.37 -2.97
N LEU A 153 1.84 14.50 -1.92
CA LEU A 153 1.83 15.66 -1.04
C LEU A 153 2.26 16.93 -1.79
N VAL A 154 3.33 16.87 -2.60
CA VAL A 154 3.79 17.97 -3.44
C VAL A 154 2.72 18.39 -4.44
N THR A 155 1.99 17.47 -5.05
CA THR A 155 0.90 17.80 -5.98
C THR A 155 -0.29 18.43 -5.26
N CYS A 156 -0.67 17.91 -4.10
CA CYS A 156 -1.97 18.20 -3.49
C CYS A 156 -1.94 19.31 -2.42
N ILE A 157 -0.90 19.35 -1.58
CA ILE A 157 -0.82 20.25 -0.43
C ILE A 157 -0.11 21.54 -0.85
N LYS A 158 -0.87 22.64 -0.98
CA LYS A 158 -0.32 23.94 -1.39
C LYS A 158 0.47 24.65 -0.29
N THR A 159 0.18 24.33 0.97
CA THR A 159 0.70 25.00 2.17
C THR A 159 2.05 24.45 2.65
N LEU A 160 2.64 23.47 1.96
CA LEU A 160 3.90 22.85 2.38
C LEU A 160 5.04 23.89 2.54
N PRO A 161 5.79 23.87 3.66
CA PRO A 161 6.91 24.77 3.87
C PRO A 161 7.95 24.74 2.75
N VAL A 162 8.28 23.56 2.21
CA VAL A 162 9.26 23.42 1.11
C VAL A 162 8.89 24.20 -0.15
N LYS A 163 7.59 24.42 -0.41
CA LYS A 163 7.12 25.24 -1.56
C LYS A 163 7.40 26.72 -1.39
N LYS A 164 7.58 27.18 -0.15
CA LYS A 164 7.90 28.57 0.19
C LYS A 164 9.40 28.81 0.31
N SER A 165 10.24 27.84 -0.04
CA SER A 165 11.69 27.98 0.00
C SER A 165 12.18 29.15 -0.85
N ARG A 166 13.18 29.89 -0.34
CA ARG A 166 13.88 30.94 -1.09
C ARG A 166 14.60 30.39 -2.34
N TYR A 167 14.96 29.10 -2.32
CA TYR A 167 15.68 28.44 -3.42
C TYR A 167 14.72 27.77 -4.40
N LYS A 168 13.97 28.58 -5.17
CA LYS A 168 12.93 28.09 -6.08
C LYS A 168 13.46 27.11 -7.14
N ILE A 169 14.66 27.37 -7.67
CA ILE A 169 15.31 26.51 -8.69
C ILE A 169 15.63 25.13 -8.10
N ILE A 170 16.20 25.08 -6.89
CA ILE A 170 16.51 23.81 -6.21
C ILE A 170 15.23 23.02 -5.97
N TYR A 171 14.17 23.68 -5.48
CA TYR A 171 12.87 23.04 -5.30
C TYR A 171 12.33 22.47 -6.62
N GLN A 172 12.35 23.24 -7.71
CA GLN A 172 11.90 22.77 -9.03
C GLN A 172 12.72 21.58 -9.53
N PHE A 173 14.04 21.60 -9.35
CA PHE A 173 14.92 20.48 -9.66
C PHE A 173 14.57 19.24 -8.85
N CYS A 174 14.38 19.35 -7.53
CA CYS A 174 13.97 18.23 -6.68
C CYS A 174 12.60 17.65 -7.08
N VAL A 175 11.64 18.49 -7.47
CA VAL A 175 10.34 18.04 -7.97
C VAL A 175 10.49 17.32 -9.31
N ALA A 176 11.30 17.85 -10.23
CA ALA A 176 11.58 17.19 -11.51
C ALA A 176 12.26 15.83 -11.29
N ALA A 177 13.26 15.76 -10.42
CA ALA A 177 13.93 14.53 -10.02
C ALA A 177 12.94 13.51 -9.44
N LEU A 178 12.04 13.95 -8.55
CA LEU A 178 11.00 13.10 -7.96
C LEU A 178 10.04 12.54 -9.01
N VAL A 179 9.60 13.35 -9.98
CA VAL A 179 8.72 12.91 -11.06
C VAL A 179 9.44 11.91 -11.98
N ILE A 180 10.67 12.22 -12.40
CA ILE A 180 11.45 11.34 -13.28
C ILE A 180 11.74 10.02 -12.58
N SER A 181 12.20 10.05 -11.33
CA SER A 181 12.45 8.85 -10.52
C SER A 181 11.19 7.98 -10.37
N PHE A 182 10.05 8.59 -10.04
CA PHE A 182 8.78 7.89 -9.92
C PHE A 182 8.37 7.16 -11.20
N LEU A 183 8.57 7.80 -12.37
CA LEU A 183 8.27 7.20 -13.67
C LEU A 183 9.24 6.05 -14.02
N LEU A 184 10.51 6.18 -13.65
CA LEU A 184 11.56 5.18 -13.92
C LEU A 184 11.43 3.89 -13.09
N TYR A 185 10.61 3.86 -12.04
CA TYR A 185 10.22 2.59 -11.40
C TYR A 185 9.34 1.70 -12.31
N PHE A 186 8.68 2.28 -13.32
CA PHE A 186 7.76 1.59 -14.22
C PHE A 186 6.69 0.75 -13.47
N SER A 187 6.23 1.25 -12.32
CA SER A 187 5.27 0.55 -11.46
C SER A 187 3.83 0.95 -11.80
N ARG A 188 3.15 0.06 -12.52
CA ARG A 188 1.75 0.22 -12.95
C ARG A 188 0.81 0.47 -11.79
N THR A 189 0.97 -0.30 -10.71
CA THR A 189 0.13 -0.17 -9.52
C THR A 189 0.36 1.15 -8.81
N MET A 190 1.61 1.62 -8.72
CA MET A 190 1.89 2.92 -8.10
C MET A 190 1.33 4.09 -8.91
N MET A 191 1.43 4.04 -10.25
CA MET A 191 0.87 5.09 -11.12
C MET A 191 -0.65 5.18 -10.95
N VAL A 192 -1.35 4.04 -10.97
CA VAL A 192 -2.82 3.99 -10.75
C VAL A 192 -3.18 4.47 -9.35
N VAL A 193 -2.48 3.99 -8.32
CA VAL A 193 -2.71 4.41 -6.93
C VAL A 193 -2.49 5.92 -6.75
N PHE A 194 -1.38 6.46 -7.26
CA PHE A 194 -1.11 7.89 -7.23
C PHE A 194 -2.23 8.70 -7.88
N PHE A 195 -2.66 8.29 -9.08
CA PHE A 195 -3.75 8.94 -9.80
C PHE A 195 -5.06 8.92 -8.99
N LEU A 196 -5.44 7.76 -8.45
CA LEU A 196 -6.63 7.61 -7.60
C LEU A 196 -6.54 8.45 -6.33
N MET A 197 -5.37 8.54 -5.69
CA MET A 197 -5.14 9.41 -4.54
C MET A 197 -5.37 10.89 -4.89
N VAL A 198 -4.87 11.35 -6.03
CA VAL A 198 -5.07 12.73 -6.50
C VAL A 198 -6.55 13.02 -6.78
N LEU A 199 -7.27 12.11 -7.45
CA LEU A 199 -8.70 12.24 -7.70
C LEU A 199 -9.52 12.24 -6.40
N ALA A 200 -9.19 11.34 -5.47
CA ALA A 200 -9.80 11.26 -4.15
C ALA A 200 -9.60 12.56 -3.36
N TYR A 201 -8.37 13.08 -3.32
CA TYR A 201 -8.04 14.33 -2.64
C TYR A 201 -8.82 15.52 -3.21
N LYS A 202 -8.96 15.60 -4.53
CA LYS A 202 -9.74 16.65 -5.22
C LYS A 202 -11.26 16.49 -5.05
N GLY A 203 -11.72 15.37 -4.50
CA GLY A 203 -13.14 15.09 -4.28
C GLY A 203 -13.88 14.60 -5.53
N TYR A 204 -13.17 14.19 -6.57
CA TYR A 204 -13.77 13.66 -7.80
C TYR A 204 -14.29 12.23 -7.65
N LEU A 205 -13.92 11.53 -6.58
CA LEU A 205 -14.45 10.19 -6.24
C LEU A 205 -15.52 10.23 -5.15
N LYS A 206 -16.07 11.41 -4.86
CA LYS A 206 -17.17 11.58 -3.90
C LYS A 206 -18.50 11.19 -4.54
N LEU A 207 -19.37 10.46 -3.84
CA LEU A 207 -20.73 10.19 -4.33
C LEU A 207 -21.59 11.46 -4.23
N ASN A 208 -21.43 12.36 -5.21
CA ASN A 208 -22.22 13.55 -5.47
C ASN A 208 -22.34 13.76 -6.99
N ALA A 209 -23.09 14.75 -7.47
CA ALA A 209 -23.28 14.95 -8.92
C ALA A 209 -21.97 15.05 -9.72
N ARG A 210 -20.99 15.81 -9.22
CA ARG A 210 -19.68 15.98 -9.89
C ARG A 210 -18.87 14.68 -9.90
N GLY A 211 -18.88 13.93 -8.80
CA GLY A 211 -18.17 12.67 -8.71
C GLY A 211 -18.90 11.54 -9.44
N ALA A 212 -20.23 11.57 -9.54
CA ALA A 212 -21.00 10.65 -10.37
C ALA A 212 -20.58 10.80 -11.84
N VAL A 213 -20.50 12.04 -12.35
CA VAL A 213 -19.97 12.31 -13.71
C VAL A 213 -18.55 11.75 -13.88
N MET A 214 -17.65 12.00 -12.93
CA MET A 214 -16.29 11.47 -13.01
C MET A 214 -16.25 9.94 -12.95
N LEU A 215 -17.04 9.31 -12.06
CA LEU A 215 -17.12 7.86 -11.95
C LEU A 215 -17.69 7.24 -13.22
N SER A 216 -18.67 7.89 -13.87
CA SER A 216 -19.17 7.48 -15.18
C SER A 216 -18.09 7.58 -16.26
N ILE A 217 -17.32 8.68 -16.30
CA ILE A 217 -16.18 8.82 -17.23
C ILE A 217 -15.16 7.71 -16.98
N LEU A 218 -14.78 7.47 -15.73
CA LEU A 218 -13.83 6.41 -15.36
C LEU A 218 -14.37 5.02 -15.72
N ALA A 219 -15.67 4.78 -15.55
CA ALA A 219 -16.32 3.52 -15.93
C ALA A 219 -16.34 3.32 -17.45
N ILE A 220 -16.66 4.36 -18.23
CA ILE A 220 -16.66 4.30 -19.70
C ILE A 220 -15.23 4.08 -20.22
N VAL A 221 -14.26 4.86 -19.74
CA VAL A 221 -12.85 4.71 -20.12
C VAL A 221 -12.32 3.35 -19.69
N GLY A 222 -12.66 2.90 -18.47
CA GLY A 222 -12.28 1.59 -17.95
C GLY A 222 -12.87 0.45 -18.77
N ALA A 223 -14.16 0.51 -19.11
CA ALA A 223 -14.84 -0.48 -19.94
C ALA A 223 -14.25 -0.52 -21.36
N GLY A 224 -14.02 0.64 -21.97
CA GLY A 224 -13.34 0.73 -23.27
C GLY A 224 -11.92 0.16 -23.24
N PHE A 225 -11.18 0.39 -22.16
CA PHE A 225 -9.85 -0.17 -21.97
C PHE A 225 -9.86 -1.69 -21.77
N VAL A 226 -10.80 -2.22 -20.98
CA VAL A 226 -11.00 -3.67 -20.81
C VAL A 226 -11.38 -4.32 -22.14
N PHE A 227 -12.30 -3.71 -22.88
CA PHE A 227 -12.66 -4.17 -24.23
C PHE A 227 -11.43 -4.22 -25.14
N PHE A 228 -10.61 -3.16 -25.15
CA PHE A 228 -9.35 -3.12 -25.89
C PHE A 228 -8.38 -4.25 -25.47
N LEU A 229 -8.19 -4.47 -24.16
CA LEU A 229 -7.31 -5.55 -23.67
C LEU A 229 -7.80 -6.94 -24.09
N ASN A 230 -9.12 -7.15 -24.14
CA ASN A 230 -9.69 -8.43 -24.59
C ASN A 230 -9.40 -8.68 -26.08
N GLN A 231 -9.44 -7.64 -26.91
CA GLN A 231 -9.10 -7.74 -28.34
C GLN A 231 -7.59 -7.78 -28.61
N TYR A 232 -6.76 -7.24 -27.72
CA TYR A 232 -5.30 -7.21 -27.88
C TYR A 232 -4.68 -8.59 -27.66
N ASP A 233 -4.12 -9.19 -28.71
CA ASP A 233 -3.35 -10.43 -28.63
C ASP A 233 -1.83 -10.16 -28.63
N PRO A 234 -1.13 -10.34 -27.50
CA PRO A 234 0.32 -10.12 -27.42
C PRO A 234 1.12 -11.03 -28.35
N THR A 235 0.60 -12.22 -28.69
CA THR A 235 1.33 -13.23 -29.49
C THR A 235 1.47 -12.84 -30.96
N GLN A 236 0.63 -11.91 -31.45
CA GLN A 236 0.67 -11.42 -32.82
C GLN A 236 1.74 -10.34 -33.04
N VAL A 237 2.40 -9.87 -31.98
CA VAL A 237 3.45 -8.84 -32.06
C VAL A 237 4.80 -9.48 -32.37
N LYS A 238 5.19 -9.49 -33.65
CA LYS A 238 6.45 -10.09 -34.14
C LYS A 238 7.71 -9.51 -33.48
N GLU A 239 7.73 -8.19 -33.21
CA GLU A 239 8.82 -7.50 -32.52
C GLU A 239 8.30 -6.72 -31.31
N PRO A 240 8.47 -7.24 -30.08
CA PRO A 240 7.88 -6.64 -28.91
C PRO A 240 8.61 -5.35 -28.48
N THR A 241 7.97 -4.22 -28.70
CA THR A 241 8.37 -2.89 -28.21
C THR A 241 8.18 -2.74 -26.70
N VAL A 242 8.70 -1.66 -26.12
CA VAL A 242 8.48 -1.32 -24.70
C VAL A 242 6.99 -1.18 -24.39
N ALA A 243 6.23 -0.59 -25.32
CA ALA A 243 4.79 -0.40 -25.18
C ALA A 243 4.04 -1.73 -25.24
N SER A 244 4.38 -2.63 -26.17
CA SER A 244 3.68 -3.92 -26.28
C SER A 244 3.93 -4.82 -25.06
N ARG A 245 5.15 -4.84 -24.51
CA ARG A 245 5.46 -5.54 -23.25
C ARG A 245 4.77 -4.92 -22.04
N PHE A 246 4.57 -3.61 -22.04
CA PHE A 246 3.79 -2.94 -21.00
C PHE A 246 2.31 -3.36 -21.08
N LEU A 247 1.72 -3.34 -22.28
CA LEU A 247 0.33 -3.76 -22.52
C LEU A 247 0.09 -5.23 -22.18
N GLU A 248 1.00 -6.12 -22.58
CA GLU A 248 0.98 -7.55 -22.21
C GLU A 248 0.92 -7.71 -20.69
N LYS A 249 1.80 -7.02 -19.97
CA LYS A 249 1.79 -7.04 -18.51
C LYS A 249 0.46 -6.54 -17.96
N VAL A 250 -0.08 -5.43 -18.48
CA VAL A 250 -1.37 -4.87 -18.04
C VAL A 250 -2.49 -5.88 -18.24
N LYS A 251 -2.54 -6.56 -19.39
CA LYS A 251 -3.49 -7.65 -19.66
C LYS A 251 -3.36 -8.77 -18.62
N ASN A 252 -2.15 -9.24 -18.35
CA ASN A 252 -1.92 -10.29 -17.34
C ASN A 252 -2.38 -9.87 -15.94
N SER A 253 -2.13 -8.63 -15.54
CA SER A 253 -2.59 -8.14 -14.22
C SER A 253 -4.10 -7.95 -14.13
N TYR A 254 -4.77 -7.70 -15.26
CA TYR A 254 -6.23 -7.69 -15.32
C TYR A 254 -6.80 -9.09 -15.17
N THR A 255 -6.29 -10.07 -15.94
CA THR A 255 -6.75 -11.47 -15.83
C THR A 255 -6.41 -12.08 -14.46
N GLU A 256 -5.28 -11.71 -13.85
CA GLU A 256 -4.94 -12.06 -12.46
C GLU A 256 -5.92 -11.53 -11.42
N ALA A 257 -6.54 -10.38 -11.66
CA ALA A 257 -7.41 -9.75 -10.67
C ALA A 257 -8.87 -10.22 -10.77
N PHE A 258 -9.32 -10.61 -11.97
CA PHE A 258 -10.75 -10.79 -12.26
C PHE A 258 -11.13 -12.15 -12.86
N GLU A 259 -10.19 -12.92 -13.42
CA GLU A 259 -10.49 -14.22 -14.00
C GLU A 259 -10.09 -15.34 -13.03
N PRO A 260 -11.03 -16.24 -12.66
CA PRO A 260 -10.70 -17.44 -11.90
C PRO A 260 -9.71 -18.33 -12.64
N ILE A 261 -9.03 -19.18 -11.88
CA ILE A 261 -8.13 -20.20 -12.40
C ILE A 261 -8.81 -21.56 -12.33
N ALA A 262 -8.87 -22.26 -13.46
CA ALA A 262 -9.33 -23.65 -13.53
C ALA A 262 -8.15 -24.60 -13.25
N PHE A 263 -8.15 -25.27 -12.10
CA PHE A 263 -7.02 -26.06 -11.60
C PHE A 263 -6.56 -27.18 -12.56
N ASP A 264 -7.49 -27.71 -13.35
CA ASP A 264 -7.32 -28.88 -14.23
C ASP A 264 -6.20 -28.71 -15.27
N ARG A 265 -6.00 -27.48 -15.79
CA ARG A 265 -4.98 -27.19 -16.81
C ARG A 265 -3.54 -27.23 -16.27
N TYR A 266 -3.34 -26.89 -15.00
CA TYR A 266 -2.01 -26.63 -14.43
C TYR A 266 -1.32 -27.88 -13.89
N LEU A 267 -2.08 -28.96 -13.71
CA LEU A 267 -1.53 -30.29 -13.45
C LEU A 267 -0.66 -30.78 -14.62
N LEU A 268 -0.88 -30.25 -15.83
CA LEU A 268 -0.16 -30.63 -17.05
C LEU A 268 1.11 -29.80 -17.29
N ASP A 269 1.08 -28.47 -17.08
CA ASP A 269 2.28 -27.61 -17.13
C ASP A 269 2.23 -26.49 -16.08
N ARG A 270 3.13 -26.60 -15.09
CA ARG A 270 3.23 -25.64 -13.98
C ARG A 270 3.83 -24.30 -14.39
N ARG A 271 4.47 -24.20 -15.56
CA ARG A 271 5.01 -22.93 -16.07
C ARG A 271 3.91 -21.93 -16.41
N GLU A 272 2.72 -22.44 -16.75
CA GLU A 272 1.53 -21.63 -17.03
C GLU A 272 0.95 -20.95 -15.78
N LEU A 273 1.37 -21.36 -14.57
CA LEU A 273 0.95 -20.71 -13.32
C LEU A 273 1.64 -19.37 -13.09
N TRP A 274 2.90 -19.21 -13.51
CA TRP A 274 3.71 -18.04 -13.15
C TRP A 274 3.12 -16.70 -13.58
N PRO A 275 2.55 -16.56 -14.80
CA PRO A 275 1.91 -15.31 -15.22
C PRO A 275 0.63 -14.97 -14.43
N ARG A 276 0.05 -15.95 -13.71
CA ARG A 276 -1.20 -15.81 -12.97
C ARG A 276 -1.10 -16.25 -11.52
N TRP A 277 0.10 -16.25 -10.95
CA TRP A 277 0.39 -16.82 -9.63
C TRP A 277 -0.54 -16.26 -8.53
N ARG A 278 -0.86 -14.96 -8.58
CA ARG A 278 -1.72 -14.32 -7.57
C ARG A 278 -3.16 -14.79 -7.61
N ALA A 279 -3.70 -15.04 -8.80
CA ALA A 279 -5.06 -15.57 -8.95
C ALA A 279 -5.12 -17.02 -8.46
N TYR A 280 -4.03 -17.76 -8.63
CA TYR A 280 -3.92 -19.14 -8.16
C TYR A 280 -3.93 -19.21 -6.63
N GLU A 281 -3.07 -18.43 -5.97
CA GLU A 281 -3.07 -18.28 -4.51
C GLU A 281 -4.45 -17.89 -3.97
N ALA A 282 -5.13 -16.95 -4.63
CA ALA A 282 -6.45 -16.51 -4.22
C ALA A 282 -7.49 -17.64 -4.35
N SER A 283 -7.44 -18.41 -5.43
CA SER A 283 -8.36 -19.53 -5.68
C SER A 283 -8.16 -20.66 -4.66
N LEU A 284 -6.91 -20.95 -4.28
CA LEU A 284 -6.61 -21.93 -3.23
C LEU A 284 -7.20 -21.52 -1.87
N VAL A 285 -7.03 -20.26 -1.48
CA VAL A 285 -7.64 -19.74 -0.24
C VAL A 285 -9.15 -19.92 -0.25
N LEU A 286 -9.81 -19.57 -1.36
CA LEU A 286 -11.26 -19.69 -1.45
C LEU A 286 -11.70 -21.16 -1.33
N ALA A 287 -11.00 -22.07 -2.02
CA ALA A 287 -11.30 -23.51 -1.97
C ALA A 287 -11.09 -24.10 -0.56
N GLU A 288 -9.95 -23.81 0.09
CA GLU A 288 -9.66 -24.36 1.42
C GLU A 288 -10.60 -23.80 2.50
N VAL A 289 -10.86 -22.50 2.49
CA VAL A 289 -11.81 -21.89 3.45
C VAL A 289 -13.20 -22.48 3.26
N ASP A 290 -13.59 -22.79 2.03
CA ASP A 290 -14.86 -23.43 1.72
C ASP A 290 -14.92 -24.87 2.22
N GLN A 291 -13.91 -25.67 1.90
CA GLN A 291 -13.78 -27.06 2.32
C GLN A 291 -13.77 -27.20 3.85
N GLU A 292 -13.08 -26.31 4.56
CA GLU A 292 -13.02 -26.28 6.02
C GLU A 292 -14.24 -25.61 6.67
N ARG A 293 -15.17 -25.07 5.88
CA ARG A 293 -16.35 -24.30 6.33
C ARG A 293 -16.01 -23.14 7.26
N LYS A 294 -14.88 -22.48 7.00
CA LYS A 294 -14.34 -21.38 7.83
C LYS A 294 -14.75 -19.99 7.32
N TRP A 295 -15.86 -19.87 6.59
CA TRP A 295 -16.28 -18.63 5.91
C TRP A 295 -16.37 -17.41 6.84
N ILE A 296 -16.87 -17.58 8.06
CA ILE A 296 -17.18 -16.48 8.97
C ILE A 296 -15.91 -15.92 9.63
N GLN A 297 -15.11 -16.78 10.27
CA GLN A 297 -13.95 -16.40 11.09
C GLN A 297 -12.60 -16.59 10.38
N GLY A 298 -12.58 -17.25 9.22
CA GLY A 298 -11.36 -17.64 8.52
C GLY A 298 -10.61 -18.79 9.20
N LYS A 299 -9.43 -19.11 8.67
CA LYS A 299 -8.54 -20.15 9.20
C LYS A 299 -7.74 -19.69 10.44
N GLY A 300 -7.75 -18.40 10.76
CA GLY A 300 -7.05 -17.86 11.94
C GLY A 300 -5.57 -17.55 11.73
N PHE A 301 -4.94 -17.00 12.76
CA PHE A 301 -3.50 -16.79 12.81
C PHE A 301 -2.73 -18.10 12.98
N GLY A 302 -1.60 -18.22 12.31
CA GLY A 302 -0.82 -19.46 12.20
C GLY A 302 -1.31 -20.42 11.13
N SER A 303 -2.37 -20.10 10.40
CA SER A 303 -2.83 -20.90 9.25
C SER A 303 -1.94 -20.71 8.02
N THR A 304 -1.92 -21.71 7.16
CA THR A 304 -1.29 -21.66 5.84
C THR A 304 -2.29 -22.11 4.77
N VAL A 305 -1.91 -21.94 3.50
CA VAL A 305 -2.58 -22.52 2.34
C VAL A 305 -1.63 -23.47 1.66
N ASP A 306 -2.09 -24.67 1.36
CA ASP A 306 -1.35 -25.69 0.64
C ASP A 306 -1.40 -25.42 -0.86
N VAL A 307 -0.22 -25.25 -1.45
CA VAL A 307 -0.07 -25.12 -2.90
C VAL A 307 -0.19 -26.49 -3.60
N GLY A 308 -0.09 -27.59 -2.85
CA GLY A 308 -0.08 -28.94 -3.38
C GLY A 308 1.25 -29.34 -4.03
N PHE A 309 2.25 -28.45 -4.00
CA PHE A 309 3.61 -28.73 -4.43
C PHE A 309 4.64 -27.74 -3.86
N GLU A 310 5.91 -28.15 -3.84
CA GLU A 310 7.01 -27.28 -3.46
C GLU A 310 7.29 -26.21 -4.52
N VAL A 311 7.26 -24.95 -4.10
CA VAL A 311 7.56 -23.78 -4.91
C VAL A 311 8.78 -23.09 -4.33
N ARG A 312 9.73 -22.71 -5.17
CA ARG A 312 10.86 -21.88 -4.74
C ARG A 312 10.46 -20.41 -4.72
N LEU A 313 10.26 -19.86 -3.52
CA LEU A 313 9.92 -18.45 -3.30
C LEU A 313 11.02 -17.80 -2.46
N ASN A 314 11.56 -16.66 -2.92
CA ASN A 314 12.63 -15.91 -2.23
C ASN A 314 13.86 -16.75 -1.82
N GLY A 315 14.16 -17.80 -2.60
CA GLY A 315 15.30 -18.70 -2.35
C GLY A 315 14.98 -19.94 -1.52
N GLU A 316 13.82 -19.99 -0.87
CA GLU A 316 13.35 -21.10 -0.02
C GLU A 316 12.32 -21.96 -0.75
N LEU A 317 12.35 -23.27 -0.51
CA LEU A 317 11.31 -24.20 -1.00
C LEU A 317 10.17 -24.22 0.02
N MET A 318 8.95 -23.94 -0.45
CA MET A 318 7.76 -23.91 0.39
C MET A 318 6.57 -24.54 -0.34
N GLN A 319 5.82 -25.37 0.36
CA GLN A 319 4.52 -25.87 -0.10
C GLN A 319 3.36 -25.12 0.58
N HIS A 320 3.51 -24.80 1.86
CA HIS A 320 2.49 -24.11 2.65
C HIS A 320 2.77 -22.61 2.72
N LEU A 321 1.89 -21.81 2.13
CA LEU A 321 2.02 -20.35 2.10
C LEU A 321 1.37 -19.73 3.34
N PRO A 322 2.13 -19.03 4.20
CA PRO A 322 1.56 -18.32 5.34
C PRO A 322 0.84 -17.03 4.93
N THR A 323 1.17 -16.50 3.75
CA THR A 323 0.64 -15.25 3.19
C THR A 323 0.40 -15.40 1.70
N VAL A 324 -0.70 -14.85 1.20
CA VAL A 324 -1.01 -14.75 -0.24
C VAL A 324 -0.85 -13.32 -0.73
N HIS A 325 -0.68 -13.08 -2.03
CA HIS A 325 -0.39 -11.75 -2.53
C HIS A 325 -1.59 -10.79 -2.54
N ASN A 326 -2.83 -11.28 -2.65
CA ASN A 326 -4.03 -10.44 -2.69
C ASN A 326 -4.50 -10.09 -1.27
N GLY A 327 -4.65 -8.81 -0.95
CA GLY A 327 -4.97 -8.33 0.40
C GLY A 327 -6.37 -8.69 0.86
N VAL A 328 -7.37 -8.65 -0.02
CA VAL A 328 -8.74 -9.11 0.30
C VAL A 328 -8.71 -10.59 0.67
N THR A 329 -8.04 -11.39 -0.17
CA THR A 329 -7.98 -12.83 0.03
C THR A 329 -7.14 -13.20 1.25
N TYR A 330 -6.08 -12.44 1.54
CA TYR A 330 -5.27 -12.60 2.76
C TYR A 330 -6.07 -12.31 4.03
N VAL A 331 -6.85 -11.22 4.07
CA VAL A 331 -7.74 -10.92 5.19
C VAL A 331 -8.80 -12.01 5.33
N TYR A 332 -9.41 -12.45 4.22
CA TYR A 332 -10.40 -13.53 4.24
C TYR A 332 -9.82 -14.84 4.79
N MET A 333 -8.62 -15.22 4.34
CA MET A 333 -7.92 -16.42 4.82
C MET A 333 -7.74 -16.38 6.34
N LYS A 334 -7.28 -15.26 6.90
CA LYS A 334 -6.93 -15.15 8.32
C LYS A 334 -8.13 -14.87 9.23
N THR A 335 -9.14 -14.15 8.73
CA THR A 335 -10.20 -13.54 9.56
C THR A 335 -11.62 -13.71 9.01
N GLY A 336 -11.77 -14.36 7.85
CA GLY A 336 -13.06 -14.66 7.24
C GLY A 336 -13.84 -13.41 6.80
N ALA A 337 -15.14 -13.61 6.56
CA ALA A 337 -16.07 -12.56 6.19
C ALA A 337 -16.19 -11.49 7.28
N LEU A 338 -16.10 -11.85 8.56
CA LEU A 338 -16.14 -10.89 9.66
C LEU A 338 -14.97 -9.90 9.57
N GLY A 339 -13.75 -10.39 9.36
CA GLY A 339 -12.61 -9.51 9.19
C GLY A 339 -12.66 -8.69 7.90
N LEU A 340 -13.19 -9.24 6.80
CA LEU A 340 -13.44 -8.44 5.60
C LEU A 340 -14.39 -7.27 5.86
N VAL A 341 -15.47 -7.48 6.62
CA VAL A 341 -16.39 -6.41 7.01
C VAL A 341 -15.66 -5.36 7.84
N VAL A 342 -14.89 -5.75 8.86
CA VAL A 342 -14.13 -4.81 9.69
C VAL A 342 -13.09 -4.04 8.87
N TYR A 343 -12.41 -4.70 7.92
CA TYR A 343 -11.46 -4.07 7.02
C TYR A 343 -12.15 -3.09 6.05
N GLY A 344 -13.34 -3.45 5.55
CA GLY A 344 -14.20 -2.55 4.78
C GLY A 344 -14.66 -1.33 5.57
N LEU A 345 -15.00 -1.51 6.86
CA LEU A 345 -15.37 -0.42 7.76
C LEU A 345 -14.21 0.56 7.97
N ILE A 346 -12.96 0.07 8.07
CA ILE A 346 -11.77 0.92 8.12
C ILE A 346 -11.70 1.84 6.90
N ILE A 347 -11.84 1.26 5.69
CA ILE A 347 -11.81 2.01 4.43
C ILE A 347 -12.96 3.01 4.37
N LEU A 348 -14.16 2.58 4.77
CA LEU A 348 -15.35 3.41 4.81
C LEU A 348 -15.19 4.60 5.77
N LEU A 349 -14.65 4.38 6.98
CA LEU A 349 -14.39 5.46 7.94
C LEU A 349 -13.47 6.53 7.34
N LEU A 350 -12.41 6.12 6.63
CA LEU A 350 -11.52 7.04 5.93
C LEU A 350 -12.26 7.78 4.80
N TYR A 351 -13.05 7.07 4.00
CA TYR A 351 -13.84 7.65 2.92
C TYR A 351 -14.87 8.69 3.40
N LEU A 352 -15.54 8.43 4.53
CA LEU A 352 -16.55 9.31 5.11
C LEU A 352 -16.00 10.68 5.52
N HIS A 353 -14.67 10.85 5.61
CA HIS A 353 -14.05 12.16 5.80
C HIS A 353 -14.33 13.12 4.64
N SER A 354 -14.70 12.62 3.45
CA SER A 354 -15.10 13.44 2.28
C SER A 354 -16.41 14.21 2.49
N TYR A 355 -17.23 13.80 3.46
CA TYR A 355 -18.52 14.42 3.78
C TYR A 355 -18.47 15.36 4.98
N LYS A 356 -17.32 15.47 5.66
CA LYS A 356 -17.17 16.39 6.79
C LYS A 356 -17.12 17.83 6.29
N LYS A 357 -18.01 18.66 6.84
CA LYS A 357 -18.00 20.12 6.61
C LYS A 357 -16.86 20.72 7.41
N THR A 358 -16.05 21.57 6.77
CA THR A 358 -14.90 22.24 7.38
C THR A 358 -14.90 23.70 6.95
N THR A 359 -14.64 24.60 7.89
CA THR A 359 -14.52 26.04 7.63
C THR A 359 -13.12 26.41 7.14
N SER A 360 -12.06 25.82 7.72
CA SER A 360 -10.68 26.10 7.34
C SER A 360 -10.19 25.27 6.14
N ILE A 361 -9.41 25.91 5.26
CA ILE A 361 -8.77 25.25 4.10
C ILE A 361 -7.85 24.13 4.58
N GLN A 362 -7.12 24.34 5.67
CA GLN A 362 -6.19 23.38 6.24
C GLN A 362 -6.90 22.12 6.75
N SER A 363 -8.01 22.28 7.48
CA SER A 363 -8.83 21.15 7.91
C SER A 363 -9.35 20.36 6.69
N LYS A 364 -9.85 21.06 5.66
CA LYS A 364 -10.28 20.42 4.40
C LYS A 364 -9.18 19.58 3.76
N GLN A 365 -7.94 20.08 3.73
CA GLN A 365 -6.79 19.35 3.18
C GLN A 365 -6.53 18.04 3.95
N TYR A 366 -6.57 18.06 5.28
CA TYR A 366 -6.35 16.86 6.10
C TYR A 366 -7.47 15.83 5.91
N HIS A 367 -8.72 16.27 5.82
CA HIS A 367 -9.84 15.41 5.47
C HIS A 367 -9.65 14.76 4.08
N SER A 368 -9.27 15.54 3.07
CA SER A 368 -8.99 15.02 1.73
C SER A 368 -7.81 14.04 1.68
N VAL A 369 -6.77 14.23 2.51
CA VAL A 369 -5.66 13.25 2.62
C VAL A 369 -6.15 11.93 3.21
N LEU A 370 -6.98 11.95 4.26
CA LEU A 370 -7.54 10.71 4.83
C LEU A 370 -8.39 9.94 3.81
N VAL A 371 -9.17 10.65 2.98
CA VAL A 371 -9.92 10.03 1.87
C VAL A 371 -8.98 9.39 0.87
N ALA A 372 -7.91 10.10 0.46
CA ALA A 372 -6.90 9.56 -0.44
C ALA A 372 -6.19 8.32 0.16
N VAL A 373 -5.92 8.31 1.46
CA VAL A 373 -5.39 7.12 2.16
C VAL A 373 -6.37 5.95 2.07
N GLY A 374 -7.66 6.17 2.33
CA GLY A 374 -8.69 5.13 2.21
C GLY A 374 -8.74 4.49 0.83
N LEU A 375 -8.71 5.32 -0.23
CA LEU A 375 -8.70 4.84 -1.62
C LEU A 375 -7.41 4.12 -1.99
N TYR A 376 -6.26 4.58 -1.47
CA TYR A 376 -5.02 3.82 -1.61
C TYR A 376 -5.15 2.47 -0.91
N MET A 377 -5.64 2.39 0.33
CA MET A 377 -5.80 1.09 1.00
C MET A 377 -6.68 0.13 0.17
N LEU A 378 -7.79 0.62 -0.38
CA LEU A 378 -8.67 -0.16 -1.24
C LEU A 378 -7.94 -0.67 -2.48
N ALA A 379 -7.35 0.23 -3.28
CA ALA A 379 -6.66 -0.12 -4.52
C ALA A 379 -5.47 -1.07 -4.28
N ALA A 380 -4.70 -0.83 -3.21
CA ALA A 380 -3.59 -1.70 -2.84
C ALA A 380 -4.05 -3.09 -2.42
N SER A 381 -5.19 -3.22 -1.71
CA SER A 381 -5.69 -4.52 -1.24
C SER A 381 -6.20 -5.41 -2.37
N MET A 382 -6.59 -4.83 -3.50
CA MET A 382 -7.03 -5.58 -4.69
C MET A 382 -5.85 -6.21 -5.47
N VAL A 383 -4.64 -5.65 -5.35
CA VAL A 383 -3.50 -6.08 -6.19
C VAL A 383 -2.34 -6.66 -5.37
N VAL A 384 -2.16 -6.17 -4.14
CA VAL A 384 -1.14 -6.62 -3.18
C VAL A 384 -1.77 -6.80 -1.80
N THR A 385 -0.99 -7.16 -0.77
CA THR A 385 -1.52 -7.47 0.57
C THR A 385 -2.01 -6.26 1.39
N GLY A 386 -2.38 -5.16 0.72
CA GLY A 386 -2.94 -3.98 1.37
C GLY A 386 -2.03 -3.40 2.45
N ILE A 387 -2.59 -3.00 3.60
CA ILE A 387 -1.85 -2.42 4.74
C ILE A 387 -0.77 -3.35 5.32
N PHE A 388 -0.83 -4.65 5.02
CA PHE A 388 0.08 -5.65 5.60
C PHE A 388 1.42 -5.74 4.86
N LYS A 389 1.58 -5.11 3.67
CA LYS A 389 2.88 -5.06 2.98
C LYS A 389 3.92 -4.27 3.80
N PRO A 390 5.19 -4.72 3.86
CA PRO A 390 6.24 -4.14 4.70
C PRO A 390 6.64 -2.70 4.33
N TYR A 391 6.41 -2.30 3.09
CA TYR A 391 6.76 -0.96 2.58
C TYR A 391 5.60 0.03 2.51
N MET A 392 4.45 -0.32 3.07
CA MET A 392 3.25 0.52 2.95
C MET A 392 3.29 1.73 3.88
N MET A 393 3.29 2.91 3.25
CA MET A 393 3.34 4.22 3.94
C MET A 393 1.96 4.74 4.40
N ILE A 394 0.87 4.01 4.13
CA ILE A 394 -0.50 4.51 4.35
C ILE A 394 -0.87 4.69 5.81
N THR A 395 -0.49 3.76 6.69
CA THR A 395 -0.75 3.86 8.13
C THR A 395 0.10 4.96 8.76
N PHE A 396 1.35 5.12 8.30
CA PHE A 396 2.20 6.24 8.67
C PHE A 396 1.54 7.58 8.30
N LEU A 397 1.09 7.72 7.04
CA LEU A 397 0.43 8.93 6.56
C LEU A 397 -0.87 9.20 7.33
N ALA A 398 -1.74 8.19 7.50
CA ALA A 398 -2.99 8.31 8.25
C ALA A 398 -2.76 8.77 9.70
N GLY A 399 -1.81 8.16 10.41
CA GLY A 399 -1.53 8.45 11.81
C GLY A 399 -1.13 9.89 12.01
N GLY A 400 -0.19 10.37 11.18
CA GLY A 400 0.20 11.77 11.21
C GLY A 400 -0.93 12.72 10.80
N THR A 401 -1.70 12.41 9.76
CA THR A 401 -2.85 13.25 9.36
C THR A 401 -3.93 13.35 10.43
N PHE A 402 -4.22 12.25 11.16
CA PHE A 402 -5.14 12.27 12.31
C PHE A 402 -4.61 13.15 13.46
N ALA A 403 -3.30 13.18 13.68
CA ALA A 403 -2.69 14.08 14.64
C ALA A 403 -2.81 15.54 14.16
N LEU A 404 -2.47 15.85 12.91
CA LEU A 404 -2.56 17.21 12.35
C LEU A 404 -3.96 17.81 12.46
N LYS A 405 -5.00 17.01 12.23
CA LYS A 405 -6.40 17.42 12.30
C LYS A 405 -6.81 17.99 13.67
N GLN A 406 -6.17 17.56 14.76
CA GLN A 406 -6.49 18.08 16.10
C GLN A 406 -6.01 19.51 16.33
N PHE A 407 -5.06 19.97 15.51
CA PHE A 407 -4.46 21.29 15.61
C PHE A 407 -4.87 22.20 14.45
N ALA A 408 -5.78 21.74 13.59
CA ALA A 408 -6.36 22.58 12.55
C ALA A 408 -7.40 23.52 13.20
N PRO A 409 -7.39 24.82 12.86
CA PRO A 409 -8.37 25.78 13.37
C PRO A 409 -9.79 25.52 12.85
#